data_AF-A0A258V6Y0-F1
#
_entry.id   AF-A0A258V6Y0-F1
#
_cell.length_a   1.000
_cell.length_b   1.000
_cell.length_c   1.000
_cell.angle_alpha   90.00
_cell.angle_beta   90.00
_cell.angle_gamma   90.00
#
_symmetry.space_group_name_H-M   'P 1'
#
loop_
_entity.id
_entity.type
_entity.pdbx_description
1 polymer ?
#
loop_
_entity_poly.entity_id
_entity_poly.type
_entity_poly.pdbx_seq_one_letter_code
_entity_poly.pdbx_strand_id
1 'polypeptide(L)'
;MKRLIPAALLLSSALAAPALAQDQNLVDPSGERVNQLIVYGDDPCPKSDGNTITVCARKEEEERFRIPKPFRDNPSAPGNRAWTDRVRAYETVGNFGTNSCSAVGGGGATGCLTRLIDRAYAEKKNGPDVQFGQMIEEEREKRLSTIDADAAAEQARVEQIEREYEARLKRERDGVPVPAAESDR
;
A
#
# COMPACT_ATOMS: atom_id res chain seq x y z
N MET A 1 -27.79 12.16 66.20
CA MET A 1 -26.70 11.53 65.41
C MET A 1 -26.56 12.30 64.10
N LYS A 2 -25.40 12.94 63.92
CA LYS A 2 -25.03 13.75 62.74
C LYS A 2 -24.89 12.85 61.52
N ARG A 3 -25.54 13.19 60.41
CA ARG A 3 -25.09 12.81 59.07
C ARG A 3 -25.13 14.03 58.15
N LEU A 4 -23.96 14.28 57.60
CA LEU A 4 -23.54 15.44 56.84
C LEU A 4 -23.94 15.23 55.36
N ILE A 5 -24.58 16.24 54.76
CA ILE A 5 -24.47 16.58 53.33
C ILE A 5 -23.18 17.42 53.26
N PRO A 6 -22.20 17.24 52.34
CA PRO A 6 -22.39 17.21 50.88
C PRO A 6 -21.42 16.29 50.09
N ALA A 7 -21.78 15.91 48.87
CA ALA A 7 -20.78 15.47 47.89
C ALA A 7 -21.16 16.02 46.51
N ALA A 8 -20.26 16.87 46.03
CA ALA A 8 -20.31 17.65 44.81
C ALA A 8 -20.72 16.84 43.58
N LEU A 9 -21.70 17.35 42.84
CA LEU A 9 -21.85 17.12 41.41
C LEU A 9 -20.62 17.72 40.72
N LEU A 10 -19.60 16.88 40.49
CA LEU A 10 -18.48 17.21 39.65
C LEU A 10 -18.94 17.18 38.19
N LEU A 11 -19.00 18.37 37.60
CA LEU A 11 -19.08 18.64 36.17
C LEU A 11 -18.13 17.71 35.40
N SER A 12 -18.69 16.68 34.76
CA SER A 12 -18.01 15.93 33.71
C SER A 12 -18.28 16.62 32.38
N SER A 13 -17.81 17.86 32.23
CA SER A 13 -17.64 18.49 30.92
C SER A 13 -16.36 17.92 30.30
N ALA A 14 -16.46 16.67 29.83
CA ALA A 14 -15.46 16.10 28.95
C ALA A 14 -15.39 16.97 27.69
N LEU A 15 -14.20 17.50 27.43
CA LEU A 15 -13.87 18.27 26.24
C LEU A 15 -14.34 17.48 25.01
N ALA A 16 -15.40 17.98 24.36
CA ALA A 16 -15.62 17.72 22.95
C ALA A 16 -14.49 18.41 22.19
N ALA A 17 -13.35 17.73 22.08
CA ALA A 17 -12.37 18.05 21.06
C ALA A 17 -13.08 17.87 19.70
N PRO A 18 -13.16 18.90 18.84
CA PRO A 18 -13.70 18.71 17.52
C PRO A 18 -12.80 17.70 16.80
N ALA A 19 -13.43 16.67 16.26
CA ALA A 19 -12.79 15.70 15.39
C ALA A 19 -12.26 16.42 14.14
N LEU A 20 -11.02 16.90 14.19
CA LEU A 20 -10.24 17.27 13.01
C LEU A 20 -9.70 15.99 12.36
N ALA A 21 -10.60 15.20 11.79
CA ALA A 21 -10.26 14.04 10.98
C ALA A 21 -11.33 13.94 9.88
N GLN A 22 -10.90 14.04 8.62
CA GLN A 22 -11.45 13.38 7.40
C GLN A 22 -11.19 14.15 6.08
N ASP A 23 -10.50 15.30 6.04
CA ASP A 23 -10.39 16.08 4.78
C ASP A 23 -9.10 15.84 3.96
N GLN A 24 -8.27 14.86 4.33
CA GLN A 24 -6.95 14.67 3.68
C GLN A 24 -7.03 13.91 2.35
N ASN A 25 -8.18 13.28 2.03
CA ASN A 25 -8.41 12.58 0.76
C ASN A 25 -9.22 13.42 -0.26
N LEU A 26 -9.65 14.62 0.14
CA LEU A 26 -10.46 15.52 -0.69
C LEU A 26 -9.68 16.75 -1.13
N VAL A 27 -8.38 16.83 -0.85
CA VAL A 27 -7.53 17.97 -1.23
C VAL A 27 -6.37 17.44 -2.08
N ASP A 28 -6.27 17.92 -3.31
CA ASP A 28 -5.17 17.62 -4.24
C ASP A 28 -3.85 18.23 -3.70
N PRO A 29 -2.65 17.76 -4.09
CA PRO A 29 -1.38 18.34 -3.64
C PRO A 29 -1.22 19.84 -3.96
N SER A 30 -2.03 20.37 -4.88
CA SER A 30 -2.14 21.80 -5.20
C SER A 30 -3.00 22.62 -4.23
N GLY A 31 -3.68 21.99 -3.27
CA GLY A 31 -4.54 22.64 -2.27
C GLY A 31 -6.01 22.83 -2.71
N GLU A 32 -6.40 22.34 -3.89
CA GLU A 32 -7.77 22.40 -4.39
C GLU A 32 -8.64 21.27 -3.84
N ARG A 33 -9.91 21.57 -3.48
CA ARG A 33 -10.85 20.53 -3.05
C ARG A 33 -11.32 19.70 -4.25
N VAL A 34 -11.29 18.38 -4.16
CA VAL A 34 -11.73 17.46 -5.21
C VAL A 34 -13.02 16.76 -4.76
N ASN A 35 -14.11 17.00 -5.48
CA ASN A 35 -15.39 16.33 -5.30
C ASN A 35 -15.56 15.25 -6.37
N GLN A 36 -15.52 13.97 -5.99
CA GLN A 36 -15.69 12.84 -6.90
C GLN A 36 -17.11 12.30 -6.79
N LEU A 37 -17.89 12.40 -7.88
CA LEU A 37 -19.27 11.90 -7.92
C LEU A 37 -19.45 10.86 -9.03
N ILE A 38 -20.36 9.92 -8.80
CA ILE A 38 -20.79 8.95 -9.81
C ILE A 38 -22.15 9.40 -10.33
N VAL A 39 -22.23 9.62 -11.63
CA VAL A 39 -23.43 10.13 -12.33
C VAL A 39 -23.99 9.01 -13.20
N TYR A 40 -25.31 8.84 -13.26
CA TYR A 40 -25.96 7.75 -13.99
C TYR A 40 -26.64 8.26 -15.25
N GLY A 41 -26.51 7.52 -16.35
CA GLY A 41 -27.11 7.87 -17.64
C GLY A 41 -26.72 9.27 -18.11
N ASP A 42 -27.73 10.09 -18.36
CA ASP A 42 -27.63 11.48 -18.84
C ASP A 42 -27.82 12.51 -17.71
N ASP A 43 -27.73 12.10 -16.44
CA ASP A 43 -27.81 13.05 -15.32
C ASP A 43 -26.72 14.13 -15.44
N PRO A 44 -27.05 15.41 -15.15
CA PRO A 44 -26.08 16.50 -15.28
C PRO A 44 -25.00 16.40 -14.20
N CYS A 45 -23.73 16.37 -14.61
CA CYS A 45 -22.61 16.56 -13.69
C CYS A 45 -22.61 18.00 -13.15
N PRO A 46 -22.62 18.21 -11.82
CA PRO A 46 -22.59 19.54 -11.25
C PRO A 46 -21.31 20.28 -11.66
N LYS A 47 -21.43 21.58 -11.95
CA LYS A 47 -20.28 22.39 -12.34
C LYS A 47 -19.35 22.60 -11.15
N SER A 48 -18.05 22.52 -11.42
CA SER A 48 -17.00 22.86 -10.46
C SER A 48 -17.15 24.33 -10.03
N ASP A 49 -17.07 24.59 -8.73
CA ASP A 49 -16.90 25.95 -8.22
C ASP A 49 -15.43 26.35 -8.31
N GLY A 50 -15.12 27.66 -8.25
CA GLY A 50 -13.76 28.17 -8.48
C GLY A 50 -12.68 27.70 -7.49
N ASN A 51 -13.03 26.92 -6.47
CA ASN A 51 -12.12 26.34 -5.49
C ASN A 51 -12.34 24.82 -5.31
N THR A 52 -13.15 24.19 -6.17
CA THR A 52 -13.52 22.77 -6.08
C THR A 52 -13.56 22.12 -7.45
N ILE A 53 -12.61 21.24 -7.73
CA ILE A 53 -12.65 20.39 -8.92
C ILE A 53 -13.72 19.32 -8.71
N THR A 54 -14.73 19.29 -9.57
CA THR A 54 -15.77 18.26 -9.58
C THR A 54 -15.48 17.26 -10.70
N VAL A 55 -15.14 16.02 -10.32
CA VAL A 55 -14.86 14.93 -11.26
C VAL A 55 -16.03 13.95 -11.24
N CYS A 56 -16.72 13.82 -12.38
CA CYS A 56 -17.84 12.91 -12.53
C CYS A 56 -17.45 11.65 -13.30
N ALA A 57 -17.57 10.49 -12.67
CA ALA A 57 -17.51 9.20 -13.36
C ALA A 57 -18.92 8.81 -13.83
N ARG A 58 -19.15 8.70 -15.14
CA ARG A 58 -20.46 8.32 -15.70
C ARG A 58 -20.64 6.80 -15.73
N LYS A 59 -21.80 6.33 -15.27
CA LYS A 59 -22.25 4.92 -15.38
C LYS A 59 -23.58 4.84 -16.13
N GLU A 60 -23.91 3.66 -16.65
CA GLU A 60 -25.18 3.40 -17.34
C GLU A 60 -26.38 3.51 -16.38
N GLU A 61 -27.57 3.85 -16.88
CA GLU A 61 -28.78 4.00 -16.07
C GLU A 61 -29.18 2.70 -15.35
N GLU A 62 -28.92 1.54 -15.97
CA GLU A 62 -29.18 0.22 -15.40
C GLU A 62 -28.33 -0.05 -14.12
N GLU A 63 -27.21 0.67 -13.95
CA GLU A 63 -26.32 0.54 -12.79
C GLU A 63 -26.81 1.31 -11.56
N ARG A 64 -27.87 2.14 -11.67
CA ARG A 64 -28.38 2.96 -10.56
C ARG A 64 -28.97 2.12 -9.41
N PHE A 65 -29.63 1.01 -9.73
CA PHE A 65 -30.29 0.13 -8.75
C PHE A 65 -29.65 -1.26 -8.65
N ARG A 66 -28.60 -1.54 -9.43
CA ARG A 66 -27.89 -2.82 -9.38
C ARG A 66 -26.69 -2.73 -8.43
N ILE A 67 -26.34 -3.85 -7.81
CA ILE A 67 -25.08 -4.01 -7.07
C ILE A 67 -23.93 -3.58 -8.01
N PRO A 68 -23.00 -2.71 -7.58
CA PRO A 68 -21.90 -2.25 -8.42
C PRO A 68 -21.12 -3.42 -9.01
N LYS A 69 -20.70 -3.33 -10.27
CA LYS A 69 -19.89 -4.36 -10.97
C LYS A 69 -18.83 -5.05 -10.09
N PRO A 70 -17.94 -4.35 -9.36
CA PRO A 70 -16.91 -5.01 -8.54
C PRO A 70 -17.45 -5.87 -7.38
N PHE A 71 -18.70 -5.68 -6.97
CA PHE A 71 -19.36 -6.45 -5.91
C PHE A 71 -20.35 -7.50 -6.44
N ARG A 72 -20.44 -7.67 -7.76
CA ARG A 72 -21.28 -8.73 -8.36
C ARG A 72 -20.63 -10.09 -8.25
N ASP A 73 -19.31 -10.13 -8.32
CA ASP A 73 -18.58 -11.37 -8.16
C ASP A 73 -18.68 -11.84 -6.71
N ASN A 74 -18.85 -13.15 -6.54
CA ASN A 74 -18.76 -13.76 -5.23
C ASN A 74 -17.33 -14.28 -5.04
N PRO A 75 -16.41 -13.51 -4.42
CA PRO A 75 -15.05 -13.98 -4.17
C PRO A 75 -15.02 -15.24 -3.29
N SER A 76 -16.08 -15.49 -2.52
CA SER A 76 -16.24 -16.68 -1.68
C SER A 76 -16.93 -17.86 -2.39
N ALA A 77 -17.18 -17.77 -3.70
CA ALA A 77 -17.81 -18.87 -4.44
C ALA A 77 -16.96 -20.15 -4.33
N PRO A 78 -17.57 -21.32 -4.06
CA PRO A 78 -16.83 -22.58 -3.93
C PRO A 78 -16.00 -22.95 -5.17
N GLY A 79 -16.40 -22.47 -6.35
CA GLY A 79 -15.66 -22.66 -7.61
C GLY A 79 -14.36 -21.87 -7.71
N ASN A 80 -14.19 -20.81 -6.91
CA ASN A 80 -12.99 -19.97 -6.90
C ASN A 80 -11.89 -20.51 -5.97
N ARG A 81 -12.18 -21.58 -5.21
CA ARG A 81 -11.21 -22.20 -4.31
C ARG A 81 -10.36 -23.23 -5.07
N ALA A 82 -9.06 -23.25 -4.79
CA ALA A 82 -8.15 -24.24 -5.34
C ALA A 82 -8.65 -25.67 -5.04
N TRP A 83 -8.49 -26.58 -6.00
CA TRP A 83 -8.91 -27.98 -5.85
C TRP A 83 -8.31 -28.64 -4.60
N THR A 84 -7.03 -28.38 -4.34
CA THR A 84 -6.31 -28.88 -3.15
C THR A 84 -6.96 -28.44 -1.84
N ASP A 85 -7.43 -27.19 -1.75
CA ASP A 85 -8.11 -26.69 -0.55
C ASP A 85 -9.50 -27.29 -0.38
N ARG A 86 -10.17 -27.64 -1.49
CA ARG A 86 -11.42 -28.39 -1.45
C ARG A 86 -11.21 -29.81 -0.94
N VAL A 87 -10.13 -30.48 -1.37
CA VAL A 87 -9.78 -31.82 -0.89
C VAL A 87 -9.44 -31.82 0.60
N ARG A 88 -8.63 -30.85 1.07
CA ARG A 88 -8.35 -30.68 2.51
C ARG A 88 -9.60 -30.45 3.34
N ALA A 89 -10.60 -29.75 2.79
CA ALA A 89 -11.86 -29.56 3.48
C ALA A 89 -12.59 -30.90 3.73
N TYR A 90 -12.42 -31.91 2.84
CA TYR A 90 -13.00 -33.24 3.07
C TYR A 90 -12.38 -33.98 4.26
N GLU A 91 -11.11 -33.75 4.59
CA GLU A 91 -10.45 -34.33 5.77
C GLU A 91 -11.07 -33.83 7.08
N THR A 92 -11.69 -32.65 7.05
CA THR A 92 -12.33 -32.05 8.23
C THR A 92 -13.78 -32.49 8.42
N VAL A 93 -14.39 -33.16 7.43
CA VAL A 93 -15.75 -33.69 7.53
C VAL A 93 -15.74 -34.84 8.54
N GLY A 94 -16.51 -34.72 9.62
CA GLY A 94 -16.50 -35.68 10.72
C GLY A 94 -15.59 -35.30 11.89
N ASN A 95 -14.81 -34.22 11.78
CA ASN A 95 -14.03 -33.69 12.90
C ASN A 95 -14.95 -32.94 13.88
N PHE A 96 -15.60 -33.72 14.75
CA PHE A 96 -16.52 -33.26 15.79
C PHE A 96 -15.91 -33.59 17.15
N GLY A 97 -15.57 -32.56 17.93
CA GLY A 97 -14.93 -32.74 19.23
C GLY A 97 -14.17 -31.50 19.71
N THR A 98 -13.47 -31.61 20.84
CA THR A 98 -12.63 -30.54 21.39
C THR A 98 -11.66 -30.00 20.35
N ASN A 99 -11.53 -28.67 20.25
CA ASN A 99 -10.71 -27.94 19.27
C ASN A 99 -11.17 -28.02 17.82
N SER A 100 -12.32 -28.64 17.52
CA SER A 100 -13.02 -28.37 16.25
C SER A 100 -13.73 -27.00 16.31
N CYS A 101 -14.18 -26.49 15.16
CA CYS A 101 -15.12 -25.37 15.08
C CYS A 101 -16.45 -25.87 14.49
N SER A 102 -17.10 -26.79 15.21
CA SER A 102 -18.36 -27.43 14.81
C SER A 102 -19.44 -27.23 15.88
N ALA A 103 -20.68 -27.10 15.43
CA ALA A 103 -21.87 -27.08 16.29
C ALA A 103 -22.26 -28.48 16.82
N VAL A 104 -21.63 -29.54 16.32
CA VAL A 104 -21.92 -30.93 16.69
C VAL A 104 -20.78 -31.49 17.52
N GLY A 105 -21.11 -32.12 18.65
CA GLY A 105 -20.14 -32.74 19.57
C GLY A 105 -19.69 -31.83 20.72
N GLY A 106 -19.34 -32.44 21.86
CA GLY A 106 -18.82 -31.72 23.02
C GLY A 106 -17.47 -31.08 22.74
N GLY A 107 -17.26 -29.83 23.18
CA GLY A 107 -16.00 -29.11 22.99
C GLY A 107 -15.75 -28.55 21.58
N GLY A 108 -16.68 -28.74 20.62
CA GLY A 108 -16.54 -28.23 19.24
C GLY A 108 -16.64 -26.72 19.06
N ALA A 109 -16.96 -25.97 20.12
CA ALA A 109 -16.90 -24.51 20.10
C ALA A 109 -15.48 -23.98 20.38
N THR A 110 -14.60 -24.77 21.02
CA THR A 110 -13.32 -24.27 21.51
C THR A 110 -12.32 -23.96 20.39
N GLY A 111 -12.45 -24.58 19.21
CA GLY A 111 -11.58 -24.32 18.06
C GLY A 111 -12.01 -23.14 17.18
N CYS A 112 -13.20 -22.54 17.42
CA CYS A 112 -13.64 -21.40 16.61
C CYS A 112 -12.82 -20.14 16.83
N LEU A 113 -12.30 -19.93 18.04
CA LEU A 113 -11.41 -18.81 18.32
C LEU A 113 -10.11 -18.93 17.50
N THR A 114 -9.47 -20.09 17.52
CA THR A 114 -8.25 -20.35 16.72
C THR A 114 -8.51 -20.10 15.24
N ARG A 115 -9.63 -20.59 14.70
CA ARG A 115 -10.00 -20.36 13.30
C ARG A 115 -10.16 -18.87 12.96
N LEU A 116 -10.72 -18.07 13.87
CA LEU A 116 -10.86 -16.63 13.68
C LEU A 116 -9.50 -15.93 13.75
N ILE A 117 -8.64 -16.36 14.67
CA ILE A 117 -7.26 -15.88 14.79
C ILE A 117 -6.49 -16.16 13.48
N ASP A 118 -6.53 -17.40 12.98
CA ASP A 118 -5.84 -17.81 11.75
C ASP A 118 -6.31 -16.98 10.55
N ARG A 119 -7.61 -16.73 10.44
CA ARG A 119 -8.19 -15.87 9.38
C ARG A 119 -7.68 -14.44 9.50
N ALA A 120 -7.67 -13.86 10.70
CA ALA A 120 -7.18 -12.50 10.91
C ALA A 120 -5.69 -12.36 10.53
N TYR A 121 -4.86 -13.34 10.87
CA TYR A 121 -3.45 -13.35 10.46
C TYR A 121 -3.26 -13.58 8.96
N ALA A 122 -4.09 -14.42 8.33
CA ALA A 122 -4.08 -14.63 6.89
C ALA A 122 -4.46 -13.35 6.13
N GLU A 123 -5.47 -12.62 6.59
CA GLU A 123 -5.86 -11.32 6.05
C GLU A 123 -4.74 -10.29 6.23
N LYS A 124 -4.13 -10.21 7.42
CA LYS A 124 -2.99 -9.32 7.68
C LYS A 124 -1.79 -9.61 6.77
N LYS A 125 -1.47 -10.89 6.52
CA LYS A 125 -0.37 -11.27 5.63
C LYS A 125 -0.61 -10.83 4.18
N ASN A 126 -1.88 -10.83 3.75
CA ASN A 126 -2.30 -10.36 2.44
C ASN A 126 -2.70 -8.88 2.45
N GLY A 127 -2.42 -8.16 3.54
CA GLY A 127 -2.73 -6.76 3.70
C GLY A 127 -1.99 -5.89 2.68
N PRO A 128 -2.61 -4.78 2.23
CA PRO A 128 -2.01 -3.91 1.21
C PRO A 128 -0.65 -3.37 1.65
N ASP A 129 -0.47 -3.03 2.92
CA ASP A 129 0.79 -2.55 3.50
C ASP A 129 1.94 -3.55 3.31
N VAL A 130 1.69 -4.85 3.52
CA VAL A 130 2.69 -5.91 3.33
C VAL A 130 3.01 -6.09 1.85
N GLN A 131 1.98 -6.12 1.00
CA GLN A 131 2.16 -6.27 -0.46
C GLN A 131 2.91 -5.08 -1.07
N PHE A 132 2.57 -3.84 -0.67
CA PHE A 132 3.30 -2.64 -1.07
C PHE A 132 4.75 -2.67 -0.58
N GLY A 133 4.99 -3.10 0.67
CA GLY A 133 6.35 -3.28 1.19
C GLY A 133 7.19 -4.25 0.37
N GLN A 134 6.60 -5.37 -0.05
CA GLN A 134 7.26 -6.35 -0.91
C GLN A 134 7.62 -5.77 -2.28
N MET A 135 6.70 -5.05 -2.92
CA MET A 135 6.97 -4.39 -4.21
C MET A 135 8.05 -3.32 -4.08
N ILE A 136 8.04 -2.53 -3.00
CA ILE A 136 9.07 -1.51 -2.74
C ILE A 136 10.45 -2.16 -2.57
N GLU A 137 10.51 -3.29 -1.87
CA GLU A 137 11.77 -4.00 -1.66
C GLU A 137 12.29 -4.63 -2.95
N GLU A 138 11.42 -5.24 -3.77
CA GLU A 138 11.78 -5.74 -5.10
C GLU A 138 12.35 -4.62 -5.99
N GLU A 139 11.73 -3.44 -5.99
CA GLU A 139 12.26 -2.28 -6.74
C GLU A 139 13.55 -1.70 -6.13
N ARG A 140 13.73 -1.82 -4.81
CA ARG A 140 15.01 -1.49 -4.17
C ARG A 140 16.09 -2.46 -4.65
N GLU A 141 15.82 -3.76 -4.65
CA GLU A 141 16.77 -4.79 -5.12
C GLU A 141 17.15 -4.56 -6.59
N LYS A 142 16.19 -4.24 -7.46
CA LYS A 142 16.45 -3.87 -8.86
C LYS A 142 17.43 -2.69 -8.96
N ARG A 143 17.21 -1.62 -8.19
CA ARG A 143 18.12 -0.47 -8.18
C ARG A 143 19.49 -0.79 -7.60
N LEU A 144 19.56 -1.59 -6.53
CA LEU A 144 20.82 -2.00 -5.93
C LEU A 144 21.64 -2.89 -6.88
N SER A 145 20.98 -3.69 -7.73
CA SER A 145 21.65 -4.60 -8.65
C SER A 145 22.57 -3.92 -9.68
N THR A 146 22.34 -2.65 -10.02
CA THR A 146 23.18 -1.92 -10.98
C THR A 146 24.34 -1.18 -10.33
N ILE A 147 24.29 -0.92 -9.02
CA ILE A 147 25.25 -0.07 -8.31
C ILE A 147 26.66 -0.64 -8.39
N ASP A 148 26.83 -1.95 -8.22
CA ASP A 148 28.17 -2.57 -8.26
C ASP A 148 28.82 -2.45 -9.65
N ALA A 149 28.01 -2.59 -10.71
CA ALA A 149 28.48 -2.44 -12.09
C ALA A 149 28.82 -0.98 -12.41
N ASP A 150 27.96 -0.05 -11.99
CA ASP A 150 28.18 1.39 -12.18
C ASP A 150 29.40 1.88 -11.38
N ALA A 151 29.57 1.40 -10.15
CA ALA A 151 30.72 1.70 -9.31
C ALA A 151 32.03 1.16 -9.92
N ALA A 152 32.03 -0.05 -10.47
CA ALA A 152 33.19 -0.61 -11.15
C ALA A 152 33.55 0.18 -12.43
N ALA A 153 32.54 0.59 -13.21
CA ALA A 153 32.74 1.40 -14.40
C ALA A 153 33.33 2.77 -14.06
N GLU A 154 32.84 3.43 -13.00
CA GLU A 154 33.38 4.72 -12.59
C GLU A 154 34.78 4.60 -11.98
N GLN A 155 35.03 3.58 -11.18
CA GLN A 155 36.36 3.31 -10.65
C GLN A 155 37.38 3.15 -11.80
N ALA A 156 37.03 2.38 -12.84
CA ALA A 156 37.88 2.21 -14.02
C ALA A 156 38.13 3.53 -14.77
N ARG A 157 37.11 4.41 -14.86
CA ARG A 157 37.26 5.73 -15.50
C ARG A 157 38.20 6.64 -14.70
N VAL A 158 38.06 6.66 -13.37
CA VAL A 158 38.95 7.44 -12.48
C VAL A 158 40.40 6.98 -12.63
N GLU A 159 40.65 5.68 -12.63
CA GLU A 159 42.01 5.12 -12.80
C GLU A 159 42.63 5.41 -14.17
N GLN A 160 41.83 5.55 -15.23
CA GLN A 160 42.32 6.01 -16.54
C GLN A 160 42.75 7.48 -16.48
N ILE A 161 41.91 8.34 -15.90
CA ILE A 161 42.19 9.77 -15.74
C ILE A 161 43.45 9.99 -14.89
N GLU A 162 43.61 9.23 -13.80
CA GLU A 162 44.81 9.30 -12.95
C GLU A 162 46.08 8.89 -13.71
N ARG A 163 46.03 7.81 -14.49
CA ARG A 163 47.16 7.38 -15.34
C ARG A 163 47.54 8.43 -16.38
N GLU A 164 46.56 9.07 -17.01
CA GLU A 164 46.79 10.16 -17.97
C GLU A 164 47.44 11.38 -17.31
N TYR A 165 46.97 11.73 -16.11
CA TYR A 165 47.50 12.82 -15.30
C TYR A 165 48.95 12.58 -14.87
N GLU A 166 49.26 11.39 -14.36
CA GLU A 166 50.62 10.99 -13.99
C GLU A 166 51.55 10.98 -15.21
N ALA A 167 51.08 10.50 -16.36
CA ALA A 167 51.84 10.54 -17.60
C ALA A 167 52.14 11.97 -18.06
N ARG A 168 51.19 12.91 -17.88
CA ARG A 168 51.43 14.34 -18.15
C ARG A 168 52.49 14.92 -17.21
N LEU A 169 52.38 14.68 -15.91
CA LEU A 169 53.38 15.13 -14.93
C LEU A 169 54.77 14.58 -15.21
N LYS A 170 54.86 13.30 -15.62
CA LYS A 170 56.14 12.68 -15.99
C LYS A 170 56.75 13.35 -17.21
N ARG A 171 55.97 13.62 -18.26
CA ARG A 171 56.45 14.34 -19.46
C ARG A 171 56.96 15.75 -19.13
N GLU A 172 56.25 16.46 -18.25
CA GLU A 172 56.67 17.79 -17.77
C GLU A 172 57.98 17.72 -16.99
N ARG A 173 58.12 16.75 -16.07
CA ARG A 173 59.36 16.54 -15.30
C ARG A 173 60.56 16.18 -16.18
N ASP A 174 60.34 15.37 -17.20
CA ASP A 174 61.39 14.89 -18.10
C ASP A 174 61.72 15.91 -19.21
N GLY A 175 61.07 17.09 -19.23
CA GLY A 175 61.39 18.21 -20.13
C GLY A 175 61.02 17.99 -21.60
N VAL A 176 60.10 17.06 -21.89
CA VAL A 176 59.70 16.71 -23.26
C VAL A 176 58.59 17.66 -23.76
N PRO A 177 58.70 18.28 -24.95
CA PRO A 177 57.68 19.22 -25.45
C PRO A 177 56.34 18.53 -25.72
N VAL A 178 55.23 19.22 -25.44
CA VAL A 178 53.85 18.73 -25.64
C VAL A 178 53.57 18.50 -27.13
N PRO A 179 53.00 17.35 -27.55
CA PRO A 179 52.58 17.17 -28.93
C PRO A 179 51.45 18.15 -29.27
N ALA A 180 51.60 18.91 -30.35
CA ALA A 180 50.57 19.80 -30.86
C ALA A 180 49.32 18.99 -31.20
N ALA A 181 48.17 19.39 -30.65
CA ALA A 181 46.88 18.80 -30.98
C ALA A 181 46.63 18.95 -32.48
N GLU A 182 46.55 17.83 -33.18
CA GLU A 182 46.19 17.77 -34.59
C GLU A 182 44.72 18.19 -34.72
N SER A 183 44.52 19.44 -35.13
CA SER A 183 43.25 19.93 -35.64
C SER A 183 43.00 19.26 -36.98
N ASP A 184 42.10 18.29 -37.02
CA ASP A 184 41.51 17.84 -38.28
C ASP A 184 40.02 18.26 -38.34
N ARG A 185 39.60 18.57 -39.57
CA ARG A 185 38.46 19.40 -39.99
C ARG A 185 37.08 19.10 -39.40
#